data_AF-S6EXT9-F1
#
_entry.id   AF-S6EXT9-F1
#
_cell.length_a   1.000
_cell.length_b   1.000
_cell.length_c   1.000
_cell.angle_alpha   90.00
_cell.angle_beta   90.00
_cell.angle_gamma   90.00
#
_symmetry.space_group_name_H-M   'P 1'
#
loop_
_entity.id
_entity.type
_entity.pdbx_description
1 polymer ?
#
loop_
_entity_poly.entity_id
_entity_poly.type
_entity_poly.pdbx_seq_one_letter_code
_entity_poly.pdbx_strand_id
1 'polypeptide(L)'
;MDILFLAQNFTSEFSDSELLSFAGDILSGLIGLLGAGLGVYGAYWVMQKQLKAENEQYRKDRIDNTFFNLLGLFQNVRDELDSSNLLVAINSYNSTEEENQKDKYYKALFESKKSDFIKDIEKFKVETQQFDEKSNSLINALEKSSCSSDVYIRKFNNLETEVESENTHIVFFNECTKDLIDFINDKKYRLTFEYEVNEEIIKECVENGFSNNKYYSGNYFRALYRCLKYIIDSDLKMEDKKFYSGVLRGVLSSKEMLLVFYNCMYFEKGEKFKELLEREENGKRIDFFGDKEDLKNLDKGNDLPFFSKKDLLFSKKDMQKLKELIKGN
;
A
#
# COMPACT_ATOMS: atom_id res chain seq x y z
N MET A 1 -16.44 50.01 -75.10
CA MET A 1 -15.37 51.01 -74.99
C MET A 1 -14.11 50.22 -74.71
N ASP A 2 -13.38 49.95 -75.79
CA ASP A 2 -12.45 48.83 -75.91
C ASP A 2 -11.19 49.01 -75.05
N ILE A 3 -10.74 47.93 -74.41
CA ILE A 3 -9.46 47.86 -73.69
C ILE A 3 -8.29 48.26 -74.62
N LEU A 4 -8.46 48.05 -75.94
CA LEU A 4 -7.56 48.51 -77.00
C LEU A 4 -7.48 50.03 -77.15
N PHE A 5 -8.55 50.78 -76.87
CA PHE A 5 -8.57 52.24 -76.96
C PHE A 5 -7.86 52.90 -75.77
N LEU A 6 -7.96 52.32 -74.57
CA LEU A 6 -7.20 52.76 -73.41
C LEU A 6 -5.71 52.42 -73.55
N ALA A 7 -5.37 51.27 -74.15
CA ALA A 7 -3.98 50.88 -74.40
C ALA A 7 -3.30 51.78 -75.45
N GLN A 8 -3.98 52.11 -76.56
CA GLN A 8 -3.42 52.96 -77.61
C GLN A 8 -3.13 54.40 -77.17
N ASN A 9 -3.99 54.99 -76.32
CA ASN A 9 -3.75 56.34 -75.78
C ASN A 9 -2.69 56.37 -74.67
N PHE A 10 -2.41 55.24 -74.00
CA PHE A 10 -1.36 55.17 -72.99
C PHE A 10 0.04 55.00 -73.60
N THR A 11 0.13 54.35 -74.77
CA THR A 11 1.41 54.08 -75.46
C THR A 11 1.89 55.21 -76.36
N SER A 12 1.06 56.19 -76.71
CA SER A 12 1.44 57.28 -77.63
C SER A 12 2.15 58.46 -76.95
N GLU A 13 2.20 58.50 -75.61
CA GLU A 13 2.79 59.59 -74.82
C GLU A 13 4.08 59.20 -74.07
N PHE A 14 4.50 57.94 -74.12
CA PHE A 14 5.64 57.40 -73.37
C PHE A 14 6.60 56.63 -74.28
N SER A 15 7.91 56.86 -74.15
CA SER A 15 8.94 56.07 -74.88
C SER A 15 9.05 54.64 -74.35
N ASP A 16 9.48 53.67 -75.17
CA ASP A 16 9.65 52.26 -74.75
C ASP A 16 10.54 52.13 -73.50
N SER A 17 11.53 53.02 -73.34
CA SER A 17 12.39 53.10 -72.15
C SER A 17 11.65 53.55 -70.88
N GLU A 18 10.71 54.50 -71.00
CA GLU A 18 9.94 54.98 -69.85
C GLU A 18 8.86 53.97 -69.44
N LEU A 19 8.30 53.24 -70.40
CA LEU A 19 7.34 52.16 -70.14
C LEU A 19 8.01 50.96 -69.44
N LEU A 20 9.25 50.63 -69.82
CA LEU A 20 10.06 49.59 -69.18
C LEU A 20 10.53 50.00 -67.78
N SER A 21 10.86 51.28 -67.58
CA SER A 21 11.18 51.84 -66.26
C SER A 21 9.97 51.82 -65.33
N PHE A 22 8.81 52.27 -65.81
CA PHE A 22 7.55 52.25 -65.05
C PHE A 22 7.10 50.83 -64.69
N ALA A 23 7.23 49.87 -65.62
CA ALA A 23 6.97 48.46 -65.35
C ALA A 23 7.96 47.87 -64.32
N GLY A 24 9.24 48.26 -64.40
CA GLY A 24 10.27 47.87 -63.43
C GLY A 24 10.04 48.44 -62.02
N ASP A 25 9.56 49.67 -61.93
CA ASP A 25 9.22 50.35 -60.67
C ASP A 25 7.97 49.75 -60.02
N ILE A 26 6.95 49.39 -60.83
CA ILE A 26 5.75 48.67 -60.35
C ILE A 26 6.11 47.23 -59.93
N LEU A 27 6.90 46.51 -60.72
CA LEU A 27 7.31 45.14 -60.39
C LEU A 27 8.19 45.11 -59.13
N SER A 28 9.15 46.02 -58.98
CA SER A 28 9.97 46.12 -57.78
C SER A 28 9.18 46.54 -56.54
N GLY A 29 8.22 47.47 -56.68
CA GLY A 29 7.28 47.85 -55.63
C GLY A 29 6.36 46.70 -55.19
N LEU A 30 5.84 45.90 -56.14
CA LEU A 30 5.01 44.73 -55.86
C LEU A 30 5.82 43.58 -55.23
N ILE A 31 7.05 43.34 -55.69
CA ILE A 31 7.97 42.37 -55.07
C ILE A 31 8.32 42.81 -53.65
N GLY A 32 8.54 44.12 -53.41
CA GLY A 32 8.77 44.69 -52.09
C GLY A 32 7.57 44.54 -51.15
N LEU A 33 6.35 44.78 -51.63
CA LEU A 33 5.12 44.59 -50.87
C LEU A 33 4.85 43.11 -50.54
N LEU A 34 5.07 42.20 -51.49
CA LEU A 34 4.94 40.76 -51.27
C LEU A 34 6.00 40.24 -50.29
N GLY A 35 7.25 40.69 -50.41
CA GLY A 35 8.33 40.37 -49.47
C GLY A 35 8.05 40.89 -48.06
N ALA A 36 7.56 42.12 -47.93
CA ALA A 36 7.14 42.69 -46.64
C ALA A 36 5.96 41.93 -46.03
N GLY A 37 4.96 41.56 -46.84
CA GLY A 37 3.81 40.75 -46.40
C GLY A 37 4.22 39.37 -45.89
N LEU A 38 5.11 38.68 -46.61
CA LEU A 38 5.67 37.39 -46.18
C LEU A 38 6.52 37.54 -44.92
N GLY A 39 7.28 38.62 -44.78
CA GLY A 39 8.05 38.93 -43.57
C GLY A 39 7.17 39.14 -42.34
N VAL A 40 6.08 39.92 -42.48
CA VAL A 40 5.09 40.14 -41.41
C VAL A 40 4.36 38.85 -41.06
N TYR A 41 3.95 38.05 -42.05
CA TYR A 41 3.32 36.75 -41.80
C TYR A 41 4.28 35.77 -41.10
N GLY A 42 5.55 35.74 -41.51
CA GLY A 42 6.60 34.95 -40.86
C GLY A 42 6.82 35.39 -39.41
N ALA A 43 6.92 36.68 -39.15
CA ALA A 43 7.04 37.24 -37.80
C ALA A 43 5.81 36.91 -36.94
N TYR A 44 4.59 37.04 -37.49
CA TYR A 44 3.35 36.66 -36.82
C TYR A 44 3.34 35.17 -36.46
N TRP A 45 3.74 34.29 -37.37
CA TRP A 45 3.80 32.85 -37.12
C TRP A 45 4.84 32.49 -36.05
N VAL A 46 6.03 33.11 -36.09
CA VAL A 46 7.07 32.95 -35.07
C VAL A 46 6.56 33.44 -33.70
N MET A 47 5.90 34.60 -33.65
CA MET A 47 5.30 35.15 -32.43
C MET A 47 4.23 34.21 -31.85
N GLN A 48 3.34 33.66 -32.69
CA GLN A 48 2.36 32.67 -32.25
C GLN A 48 3.03 31.41 -31.68
N LYS A 49 4.15 30.97 -32.26
CA LYS A 49 4.93 29.84 -31.74
C LYS A 49 5.60 30.15 -30.40
N GLN A 50 6.15 31.36 -30.25
CA GLN A 50 6.74 31.83 -28.99
C GLN A 50 5.70 31.92 -27.87
N LEU A 51 4.53 32.52 -28.13
CA LEU A 51 3.43 32.61 -27.16
C LEU A 51 2.96 31.23 -26.69
N LYS A 52 2.93 30.23 -27.57
CA LYS A 52 2.59 28.85 -27.18
C LYS A 52 3.64 28.25 -26.24
N ALA A 53 4.92 28.40 -26.57
CA ALA A 53 6.02 27.92 -25.72
C ALA A 53 6.06 28.64 -24.36
N GLU A 54 5.87 29.96 -24.35
CA GLU A 54 5.80 30.77 -23.13
C GLU A 54 4.61 30.36 -22.26
N ASN A 55 3.43 30.17 -22.85
CA ASN A 55 2.25 29.69 -22.10
C ASN A 55 2.46 28.29 -21.52
N GLU A 56 3.10 27.38 -22.25
CA GLU A 56 3.45 26.05 -21.74
C GLU A 56 4.43 26.13 -20.56
N GLN A 57 5.46 26.97 -20.67
CA GLN A 57 6.42 27.21 -19.59
C GLN A 57 5.76 27.84 -18.38
N TYR A 58 4.98 28.92 -18.55
CA TYR A 58 4.23 29.57 -17.48
C TYR A 58 3.30 28.59 -16.75
N ARG A 59 2.64 27.70 -17.50
CA ARG A 59 1.80 26.65 -16.91
C ARG A 59 2.62 25.68 -16.05
N LYS A 60 3.78 25.24 -16.54
CA LYS A 60 4.67 24.35 -15.80
C LYS A 60 5.21 25.02 -14.53
N ASP A 61 5.70 26.25 -14.64
CA ASP A 61 6.19 27.04 -13.50
C ASP A 61 5.10 27.24 -12.45
N ARG A 62 3.84 27.49 -12.86
CA ARG A 62 2.71 27.60 -11.94
C ARG A 62 2.47 26.29 -11.18
N ILE A 63 2.57 25.16 -11.88
CA ILE A 63 2.39 23.83 -11.28
C ILE A 63 3.53 23.52 -10.31
N ASP A 64 4.77 23.76 -10.71
CA ASP A 64 5.95 23.62 -9.85
C ASP A 64 5.80 24.41 -8.56
N ASN A 65 5.52 25.72 -8.67
CA ASN A 65 5.36 26.59 -7.51
C ASN A 65 4.22 26.13 -6.59
N THR A 66 3.08 25.75 -7.15
CA THR A 66 1.94 25.27 -6.34
C THR A 66 2.26 23.94 -5.67
N PHE A 67 2.87 23.00 -6.39
CA PHE A 67 3.28 21.71 -5.87
C PHE A 67 4.28 21.85 -4.72
N PHE A 68 5.36 22.63 -4.90
CA PHE A 68 6.36 22.80 -3.85
C PHE A 68 5.83 23.56 -2.64
N ASN A 69 4.89 24.49 -2.83
CA ASN A 69 4.16 25.10 -1.71
C ASN A 69 3.33 24.07 -0.94
N LEU A 70 2.57 23.20 -1.64
CA LEU A 70 1.82 22.12 -1.00
C LEU A 70 2.75 21.12 -0.29
N LEU A 71 3.88 20.79 -0.91
CA LEU A 71 4.89 19.91 -0.33
C LEU A 71 5.49 20.51 0.93
N GLY A 72 5.79 21.81 0.94
CA GLY A 72 6.25 22.53 2.14
C GLY A 72 5.19 22.53 3.26
N LEU A 73 3.92 22.75 2.91
CA LEU A 73 2.81 22.63 3.88
C LEU A 73 2.67 21.21 4.42
N PHE A 74 2.87 20.18 3.59
CA PHE A 74 2.87 18.79 4.02
C PHE A 74 4.03 18.50 4.98
N GLN A 75 5.24 19.00 4.67
CA GLN A 75 6.40 18.87 5.55
C GLN A 75 6.15 19.47 6.94
N ASN A 76 5.42 20.60 7.03
CA ASN A 76 5.08 21.23 8.31
C ASN A 76 4.17 20.38 9.20
N VAL A 77 3.35 19.49 8.63
CA VAL A 77 2.47 18.58 9.39
C VAL A 77 3.01 17.16 9.46
N ARG A 78 4.22 16.92 8.93
CA ARG A 78 4.81 15.57 8.85
C ARG A 78 5.04 14.99 10.25
N ASP A 79 5.55 15.82 11.15
CA ASP A 79 5.89 15.44 12.52
C ASP A 79 4.67 15.23 13.42
N GLU A 80 3.46 15.54 12.93
CA GLU A 80 2.21 15.18 13.64
C GLU A 80 1.93 13.66 13.61
N LEU A 81 2.52 12.92 12.66
CA LEU A 81 2.36 11.47 12.56
C LEU A 81 3.54 10.75 13.22
N ASP A 82 3.28 10.04 14.31
CA ASP A 82 4.28 9.14 14.89
C ASP A 82 4.16 7.76 14.25
N SER A 83 4.85 7.62 13.12
CA SER A 83 4.76 6.43 12.28
C SER A 83 5.25 5.16 12.98
N SER A 84 6.23 5.30 13.88
CA SER A 84 6.81 4.15 14.57
C SER A 84 5.83 3.58 15.59
N ASN A 85 5.27 4.45 16.44
CA ASN A 85 4.36 3.99 17.48
C ASN A 85 3.00 3.57 16.90
N LEU A 86 2.59 4.12 15.76
CA LEU A 86 1.38 3.69 15.07
C LEU A 86 1.51 2.27 14.49
N LEU A 87 2.65 1.94 13.87
CA LEU A 87 2.93 0.58 13.42
C LEU A 87 3.00 -0.42 14.57
N VAL A 88 3.63 -0.04 15.69
CA VAL A 88 3.66 -0.85 16.91
C VAL A 88 2.25 -1.10 17.44
N ALA A 89 1.38 -0.10 17.42
CA ALA A 89 -0.01 -0.26 17.85
C ALA A 89 -0.77 -1.24 16.95
N ILE A 90 -0.70 -1.11 15.63
CA ILE A 90 -1.33 -2.06 14.68
C ILE A 90 -0.83 -3.48 14.93
N ASN A 91 0.49 -3.65 15.09
CA ASN A 91 1.08 -4.95 15.35
C ASN A 91 0.64 -5.53 16.71
N SER A 92 0.48 -4.68 17.73
CA SER A 92 -0.02 -5.09 19.04
C SER A 92 -1.44 -5.66 18.96
N TYR A 93 -2.32 -5.03 18.17
CA TYR A 93 -3.66 -5.57 17.94
C TYR A 93 -3.62 -6.93 17.23
N ASN A 94 -2.74 -7.09 16.24
CA ASN A 94 -2.54 -8.37 15.56
C ASN A 94 -2.03 -9.46 16.53
N SER A 95 -1.08 -9.14 17.39
CA SER A 95 -0.59 -10.09 18.41
C SER A 95 -1.66 -10.46 19.44
N THR A 96 -2.53 -9.51 19.82
CA THR A 96 -3.68 -9.81 20.69
C THR A 96 -4.67 -10.74 20.00
N GLU A 97 -4.93 -10.53 18.70
CA GLU A 97 -5.85 -11.38 17.96
C GLU A 97 -5.28 -12.79 17.73
N GLU A 98 -3.98 -12.92 17.46
CA GLU A 98 -3.29 -14.22 17.44
C GLU A 98 -3.50 -14.98 18.76
N GLU A 99 -3.32 -14.30 19.89
CA GLU A 99 -3.50 -14.89 21.21
C GLU A 99 -4.96 -15.32 21.45
N ASN A 100 -5.94 -14.50 21.04
CA ASN A 100 -7.36 -14.82 21.15
C ASN A 100 -7.73 -16.06 20.32
N GLN A 101 -7.24 -16.15 19.09
CA GLN A 101 -7.50 -17.30 18.22
C GLN A 101 -6.83 -18.57 18.74
N LYS A 102 -5.60 -18.45 19.24
CA LYS A 102 -4.88 -19.54 19.89
C LYS A 102 -5.68 -20.08 21.08
N ASP A 103 -6.16 -19.18 21.93
CA ASP A 103 -6.99 -19.54 23.07
C ASP A 103 -8.27 -20.25 22.64
N LYS A 104 -8.94 -19.75 21.60
CA LYS A 104 -10.14 -20.36 21.04
C LYS A 104 -9.86 -21.76 20.46
N TYR A 105 -8.75 -21.92 19.75
CA TYR A 105 -8.31 -23.18 19.17
C TYR A 105 -8.07 -24.23 20.25
N TYR A 106 -7.21 -23.94 21.24
CA TYR A 106 -6.91 -24.91 22.29
C TYR A 106 -8.11 -25.20 23.19
N LYS A 107 -9.00 -24.22 23.41
CA LYS A 107 -10.29 -24.48 24.07
C LYS A 107 -11.10 -25.52 23.31
N ALA A 108 -11.29 -25.35 22.00
CA ALA A 108 -12.03 -26.30 21.18
C ALA A 108 -11.35 -27.69 21.14
N LEU A 109 -10.02 -27.72 20.98
CA LEU A 109 -9.24 -28.96 20.95
C LEU A 109 -9.33 -29.71 22.28
N PHE A 110 -9.21 -29.01 23.41
CA PHE A 110 -9.37 -29.59 24.73
C PHE A 110 -10.75 -30.21 24.90
N GLU A 111 -11.83 -29.47 24.61
CA GLU A 111 -13.19 -30.00 24.73
C GLU A 111 -13.42 -31.23 23.85
N SER A 112 -12.80 -31.28 22.66
CA SER A 112 -12.91 -32.45 21.76
C SER A 112 -12.22 -33.71 22.30
N LYS A 113 -11.09 -33.57 23.01
CA LYS A 113 -10.29 -34.69 23.53
C LYS A 113 -10.54 -35.01 24.99
N LYS A 114 -11.19 -34.13 25.73
CA LYS A 114 -11.42 -34.21 27.18
C LYS A 114 -12.03 -35.54 27.62
N SER A 115 -13.01 -36.05 26.89
CA SER A 115 -13.64 -37.33 27.23
C SER A 115 -12.66 -38.50 27.10
N ASP A 116 -11.73 -38.45 26.15
CA ASP A 116 -10.79 -39.54 25.92
C ASP A 116 -9.67 -39.50 26.96
N PHE A 117 -9.16 -38.30 27.30
CA PHE A 117 -8.24 -38.13 28.43
C PHE A 117 -8.81 -38.72 29.73
N ILE A 118 -10.09 -38.47 30.03
CA ILE A 118 -10.73 -39.02 31.24
C ILE A 118 -10.77 -40.55 31.19
N LYS A 119 -11.18 -41.14 30.05
CA LYS A 119 -11.22 -42.60 29.88
C LYS A 119 -9.85 -43.23 30.05
N ASP A 120 -8.80 -42.59 29.53
CA ASP A 120 -7.45 -43.12 29.63
C ASP A 120 -6.93 -43.11 31.08
N ILE A 121 -7.23 -42.06 31.85
CA ILE A 121 -6.90 -42.01 33.28
C ILE A 121 -7.74 -43.01 34.08
N GLU A 122 -9.03 -43.19 33.74
CA GLU A 122 -9.88 -44.21 34.36
C GLU A 122 -9.36 -45.63 34.08
N LYS A 123 -8.92 -45.90 32.86
CA LYS A 123 -8.29 -47.16 32.48
C LYS A 123 -7.03 -47.41 33.30
N PHE A 124 -6.14 -46.40 33.39
CA PHE A 124 -4.95 -46.48 34.22
C PHE A 124 -5.28 -46.83 35.68
N LYS A 125 -6.26 -46.13 36.26
CA LYS A 125 -6.74 -46.36 37.62
C LYS A 125 -7.25 -47.79 37.84
N VAL A 126 -8.13 -48.27 36.96
CA VAL A 126 -8.77 -49.59 37.09
C VAL A 126 -7.77 -50.74 36.93
N GLU A 127 -6.87 -50.64 35.96
CA GLU A 127 -5.92 -51.73 35.66
C GLU A 127 -4.78 -51.81 36.68
N THR A 128 -4.36 -50.68 37.26
CA THR A 128 -3.30 -50.67 38.28
C THR A 128 -3.81 -50.98 39.68
N GLN A 129 -5.09 -50.69 39.98
CA GLN A 129 -5.67 -50.76 41.33
C GLN A 129 -4.86 -49.95 42.36
N GLN A 130 -4.15 -48.90 41.89
CA GLN A 130 -3.30 -47.99 42.65
C GLN A 130 -3.59 -46.54 42.23
N PHE A 131 -3.03 -45.56 42.95
CA PHE A 131 -3.12 -44.13 42.62
C PHE A 131 -4.55 -43.55 42.53
N ASP A 132 -5.53 -44.17 43.21
CA ASP A 132 -6.94 -43.78 43.15
C ASP A 132 -7.17 -42.31 43.49
N GLU A 133 -6.55 -41.82 44.57
CA GLU A 133 -6.74 -40.45 45.04
C GLU A 133 -6.26 -39.43 43.99
N LYS A 134 -5.05 -39.61 43.45
CA LYS A 134 -4.48 -38.70 42.45
C LYS A 134 -5.19 -38.81 41.10
N SER A 135 -5.52 -40.03 40.67
CA SER A 135 -6.26 -40.28 39.42
C SER A 135 -7.63 -39.61 39.48
N ASN A 136 -8.39 -39.80 40.56
CA ASN A 136 -9.66 -39.13 40.76
C ASN A 136 -9.50 -37.60 40.87
N SER A 137 -8.41 -37.12 41.48
CA SER A 137 -8.11 -35.68 41.52
C SER A 137 -7.90 -35.08 40.13
N LEU A 138 -7.20 -35.80 39.24
CA LEU A 138 -7.00 -35.41 37.85
C LEU A 138 -8.29 -35.49 37.05
N ILE A 139 -9.07 -36.57 37.16
CA ILE A 139 -10.37 -36.71 36.49
C ILE A 139 -11.30 -35.56 36.86
N ASN A 140 -11.47 -35.30 38.17
CA ASN A 140 -12.27 -34.16 38.66
C ASN A 140 -11.77 -32.83 38.11
N ALA A 141 -10.45 -32.66 37.98
CA ALA A 141 -9.87 -31.46 37.39
C ALA A 141 -10.20 -31.38 35.91
N LEU A 142 -10.04 -32.44 35.12
CA LEU A 142 -10.41 -32.46 33.70
C LEU A 142 -11.89 -32.15 33.50
N GLU A 143 -12.78 -32.74 34.30
CA GLU A 143 -14.24 -32.49 34.25
C GLU A 143 -14.60 -31.02 34.52
N LYS A 144 -14.03 -30.42 35.58
CA LYS A 144 -14.41 -29.09 36.06
C LYS A 144 -13.58 -27.96 35.45
N SER A 145 -12.41 -28.26 34.91
CA SER A 145 -11.52 -27.24 34.34
C SER A 145 -11.97 -26.83 32.94
N SER A 146 -11.75 -25.55 32.66
CA SER A 146 -11.62 -25.06 31.29
C SER A 146 -10.17 -25.26 30.83
N CYS A 147 -9.96 -25.36 29.51
CA CYS A 147 -8.62 -25.44 28.91
C CYS A 147 -7.64 -24.36 29.41
N SER A 148 -8.15 -23.17 29.75
CA SER A 148 -7.38 -22.04 30.27
C SER A 148 -6.86 -22.24 31.70
N SER A 149 -7.29 -23.28 32.40
CA SER A 149 -6.86 -23.57 33.77
C SER A 149 -5.64 -24.48 33.79
N ASP A 150 -4.58 -24.09 34.49
CA ASP A 150 -3.43 -24.97 34.74
C ASP A 150 -3.73 -26.03 35.83
N VAL A 151 -4.96 -26.09 36.33
CA VAL A 151 -5.35 -27.00 37.41
C VAL A 151 -5.18 -28.46 36.97
N TYR A 152 -5.64 -28.84 35.78
CA TYR A 152 -5.47 -30.22 35.31
C TYR A 152 -4.00 -30.56 35.06
N ILE A 153 -3.19 -29.62 34.56
CA ILE A 153 -1.74 -29.81 34.37
C ILE A 153 -1.06 -30.08 35.71
N ARG A 154 -1.37 -29.26 36.73
CA ARG A 154 -0.83 -29.47 38.08
C ARG A 154 -1.25 -30.83 38.66
N LYS A 155 -2.50 -31.24 38.44
CA LYS A 155 -3.00 -32.54 38.91
C LYS A 155 -2.36 -33.70 38.16
N PHE A 156 -2.09 -33.53 36.88
CA PHE A 156 -1.37 -34.48 36.05
C PHE A 156 0.07 -34.66 36.58
N ASN A 157 0.83 -33.58 36.75
CA ASN A 157 2.20 -33.63 37.27
C ASN A 157 2.26 -34.30 38.67
N ASN A 158 1.27 -34.06 39.52
CA ASN A 158 1.20 -34.71 40.83
C ASN A 158 1.01 -36.22 40.73
N LEU A 159 0.20 -36.70 39.78
CA LEU A 159 0.01 -38.13 39.53
C LEU A 159 1.29 -38.73 38.94
N GLU A 160 1.88 -38.06 37.94
CA GLU A 160 3.13 -38.47 37.31
C GLU A 160 4.26 -38.62 38.34
N THR A 161 4.45 -37.63 39.23
CA THR A 161 5.48 -37.70 40.28
C THR A 161 5.26 -38.87 41.24
N GLU A 162 4.01 -39.22 41.56
CA GLU A 162 3.71 -40.36 42.44
C GLU A 162 4.05 -41.69 41.76
N VAL A 163 3.61 -41.87 40.52
CA VAL A 163 3.92 -43.04 39.69
C VAL A 163 5.44 -43.21 39.51
N GLU A 164 6.17 -42.12 39.26
CA GLU A 164 7.62 -42.12 39.16
C GLU A 164 8.30 -42.49 40.49
N SER A 165 7.80 -41.98 41.61
CA SER A 165 8.39 -42.21 42.94
C SER A 165 8.26 -43.66 43.40
N GLU A 166 7.14 -44.31 43.09
CA GLU A 166 6.92 -45.72 43.39
C GLU A 166 7.64 -46.64 42.40
N ASN A 167 8.04 -46.09 41.24
CA ASN A 167 8.73 -46.80 40.16
C ASN A 167 7.94 -48.04 39.68
N THR A 168 6.61 -47.95 39.71
CA THR A 168 5.66 -48.97 39.28
C THR A 168 4.80 -48.44 38.14
N HIS A 169 4.38 -49.30 37.21
CA HIS A 169 3.43 -48.97 36.15
C HIS A 169 3.77 -47.78 35.20
N ILE A 170 4.98 -47.19 35.27
CA ILE A 170 5.41 -46.03 34.48
C ILE A 170 5.17 -46.23 32.97
N VAL A 171 5.51 -47.40 32.41
CA VAL A 171 5.32 -47.68 30.98
C VAL A 171 3.85 -47.57 30.60
N PHE A 172 2.98 -48.18 31.41
CA PHE A 172 1.54 -48.17 31.19
C PHE A 172 0.93 -46.79 31.44
N PHE A 173 1.43 -46.05 32.43
CA PHE A 173 1.05 -44.66 32.65
C PHE A 173 1.35 -43.79 31.42
N ASN A 174 2.56 -43.90 30.87
CA ASN A 174 2.97 -43.15 29.68
C ASN A 174 2.14 -43.53 28.46
N GLU A 175 1.76 -44.80 28.32
CA GLU A 175 0.87 -45.24 27.24
C GLU A 175 -0.52 -44.63 27.35
N CYS A 176 -1.14 -44.69 28.54
CA CYS A 176 -2.47 -44.11 28.78
C CYS A 176 -2.46 -42.58 28.68
N THR A 177 -1.40 -41.92 29.14
CA THR A 177 -1.39 -40.45 29.23
C THR A 177 -0.77 -39.75 28.03
N LYS A 178 -0.32 -40.50 27.02
CA LYS A 178 0.33 -39.99 25.82
C LYS A 178 -0.45 -38.84 25.17
N ASP A 179 -1.74 -39.03 24.94
CA ASP A 179 -2.55 -38.02 24.24
C ASP A 179 -2.71 -36.73 25.05
N LEU A 180 -2.75 -36.84 26.38
CA LEU A 180 -2.80 -35.69 27.29
C LEU A 180 -1.43 -34.96 27.32
N ILE A 181 -0.33 -35.71 27.36
CA ILE A 181 1.03 -35.17 27.30
C ILE A 181 1.24 -34.43 25.96
N ASP A 182 0.86 -35.05 24.84
CA ASP A 182 0.96 -34.48 23.51
C ASP A 182 0.16 -33.17 23.42
N PHE A 183 -1.06 -33.14 23.98
CA PHE A 183 -1.86 -31.92 24.07
C PHE A 183 -1.22 -30.82 24.93
N ILE A 184 -0.69 -31.17 26.12
CA ILE A 184 -0.03 -30.20 27.01
C ILE A 184 1.21 -29.60 26.32
N ASN A 185 2.01 -30.44 25.67
CA ASN A 185 3.20 -30.02 24.93
C ASN A 185 2.85 -29.14 23.74
N ASP A 186 1.86 -29.54 22.95
CA ASP A 186 1.35 -28.74 21.84
C ASP A 186 0.89 -27.36 22.32
N LYS A 187 0.04 -27.28 23.36
CA LYS A 187 -0.41 -26.01 23.93
C LYS A 187 0.74 -25.11 24.39
N LYS A 188 1.78 -25.70 24.99
CA LYS A 188 2.94 -24.97 25.52
C LYS A 188 3.86 -24.45 24.41
N TYR A 189 4.13 -25.27 23.40
CA TYR A 189 5.11 -24.98 22.36
C TYR A 189 4.50 -24.53 21.02
N ARG A 190 3.17 -24.47 20.92
CA ARG A 190 2.42 -24.07 19.73
C ARG A 190 2.73 -24.96 18.53
N LEU A 191 2.63 -26.28 18.69
CA LEU A 191 3.08 -27.23 17.67
C LEU A 191 2.08 -27.36 16.51
N THR A 192 0.77 -27.33 16.79
CA THR A 192 -0.27 -27.52 15.77
C THR A 192 -1.07 -26.26 15.45
N PHE A 193 -0.99 -25.23 16.29
CA PHE A 193 -1.69 -23.97 16.05
C PHE A 193 -1.01 -23.18 14.93
N GLU A 194 -1.75 -22.96 13.83
CA GLU A 194 -1.37 -22.04 12.77
C GLU A 194 -2.26 -20.79 12.83
N TYR A 195 -1.65 -19.62 12.95
CA TYR A 195 -2.38 -18.36 12.95
C TYR A 195 -2.78 -17.98 11.52
N GLU A 196 -4.09 -17.95 11.26
CA GLU A 196 -4.64 -17.52 9.98
C GLU A 196 -5.13 -16.07 10.04
N VAL A 197 -4.41 -15.18 9.35
CA VAL A 197 -4.84 -13.78 9.18
C VAL A 197 -5.67 -13.64 7.91
N ASN A 198 -6.95 -13.30 8.09
CA ASN A 198 -7.86 -12.92 7.00
C ASN A 198 -7.94 -11.39 6.84
N GLU A 199 -8.60 -10.92 5.77
CA GLU A 199 -8.68 -9.48 5.49
C GLU A 199 -9.50 -8.70 6.52
N GLU A 200 -10.49 -9.32 7.16
CA GLU A 200 -11.35 -8.69 8.17
C GLU A 200 -10.54 -8.37 9.43
N ILE A 201 -9.72 -9.31 9.89
CA ILE A 201 -8.80 -9.11 11.03
C ILE A 201 -7.81 -7.98 10.75
N ILE A 202 -7.27 -7.92 9.52
CA ILE A 202 -6.32 -6.85 9.15
C ILE A 202 -7.01 -5.49 9.22
N LYS A 203 -8.22 -5.38 8.66
CA LYS A 203 -9.02 -4.15 8.71
C LYS A 203 -9.29 -3.72 10.15
N GLU A 204 -9.66 -4.65 11.01
CA GLU A 204 -9.89 -4.38 12.44
C GLU A 204 -8.61 -3.90 13.14
N CYS A 205 -7.47 -4.56 12.91
CA CYS A 205 -6.18 -4.16 13.48
C CYS A 205 -5.76 -2.75 13.03
N VAL A 206 -5.94 -2.44 11.74
CA VAL A 206 -5.61 -1.12 11.16
C VAL A 206 -6.57 -0.05 11.67
N GLU A 207 -7.88 -0.33 11.70
CA GLU A 207 -8.91 0.58 12.22
C GLU A 207 -8.65 0.92 13.68
N ASN A 208 -8.41 -0.09 14.52
CA ASN A 208 -8.07 0.12 15.93
C ASN A 208 -6.75 0.88 16.10
N GLY A 209 -5.76 0.56 15.26
CA GLY A 209 -4.50 1.27 15.20
C GLY A 209 -4.66 2.77 14.89
N PHE A 210 -5.58 3.14 13.99
CA PHE A 210 -5.75 4.53 13.53
C PHE A 210 -6.79 5.33 14.33
N SER A 211 -7.93 4.74 14.68
CA SER A 211 -9.08 5.49 15.24
C SER A 211 -8.95 5.80 16.73
N ASN A 212 -8.15 5.05 17.49
CA ASN A 212 -8.00 5.20 18.95
C ASN A 212 -6.60 5.61 19.40
N ASN A 213 -5.82 6.22 18.50
CA ASN A 213 -4.39 6.40 18.74
C ASN A 213 -3.93 7.85 18.62
N LYS A 214 -3.31 8.36 19.68
CA LYS A 214 -2.68 9.69 19.72
C LYS A 214 -1.54 9.87 18.71
N TYR A 215 -0.99 8.77 18.19
CA TYR A 215 0.09 8.75 17.19
C TYR A 215 -0.43 8.94 15.75
N TYR A 216 -1.74 8.84 15.53
CA TYR A 216 -2.37 9.07 14.23
C TYR A 216 -2.62 10.57 14.00
N SER A 217 -2.27 11.08 12.81
CA SER A 217 -2.66 12.42 12.37
C SER A 217 -3.51 12.37 11.11
N GLY A 218 -4.79 12.74 11.24
CA GLY A 218 -5.66 12.94 10.07
C GLY A 218 -5.22 14.13 9.19
N ASN A 219 -4.48 15.09 9.75
CA ASN A 219 -3.96 16.23 8.97
C ASN A 219 -2.84 15.77 8.05
N TYR A 220 -1.96 14.89 8.53
CA TYR A 220 -0.91 14.26 7.73
C TYR A 220 -1.49 13.63 6.46
N PHE A 221 -2.41 12.67 6.62
CA PHE A 221 -2.98 11.94 5.49
C PHE A 221 -3.78 12.86 4.56
N ARG A 222 -4.47 13.87 5.11
CA ARG A 222 -5.21 14.85 4.31
C ARG A 222 -4.27 15.77 3.51
N ALA A 223 -3.15 16.19 4.08
CA ALA A 223 -2.15 17.00 3.40
C ALA A 223 -1.45 16.19 2.30
N LEU A 224 -1.07 14.95 2.59
CA LEU A 224 -0.52 14.03 1.60
C LEU A 224 -1.50 13.79 0.45
N TYR A 225 -2.77 13.50 0.78
CA TYR A 225 -3.85 13.35 -0.20
C TYR A 225 -4.00 14.58 -1.09
N ARG A 226 -3.95 15.80 -0.52
CA ARG A 226 -4.06 17.05 -1.29
C ARG A 226 -2.89 17.24 -2.25
N CYS A 227 -1.67 16.88 -1.83
CA CYS A 227 -0.50 16.92 -2.71
C CYS A 227 -0.70 15.95 -3.89
N LEU A 228 -1.05 14.69 -3.61
CA LEU A 228 -1.27 13.69 -4.65
C LEU A 228 -2.43 14.07 -5.57
N LYS A 229 -3.55 14.52 -5.01
CA LYS A 229 -4.71 14.97 -5.76
C LYS A 229 -4.35 16.11 -6.71
N TYR A 230 -3.57 17.08 -6.26
CA TYR A 230 -3.11 18.19 -7.10
C TYR A 230 -2.30 17.69 -8.30
N ILE A 231 -1.37 16.76 -8.08
CA ILE A 231 -0.59 16.14 -9.16
C ILE A 231 -1.52 15.44 -10.16
N ILE A 232 -2.44 14.61 -9.65
CA ILE A 232 -3.33 13.80 -10.48
C ILE A 232 -4.35 14.65 -11.26
N ASP A 233 -4.95 15.66 -10.63
CA ASP A 233 -5.96 16.53 -11.26
C ASP A 233 -5.33 17.62 -12.15
N SER A 234 -4.00 17.80 -12.12
CA SER A 234 -3.31 18.77 -12.97
C SER A 234 -3.30 18.35 -14.45
N ASP A 235 -3.30 19.34 -15.34
CA ASP A 235 -3.15 19.14 -16.78
C ASP A 235 -1.66 18.96 -17.15
N LEU A 236 -1.06 17.95 -16.54
CA LEU A 236 0.30 17.44 -16.78
C LEU A 236 0.23 16.16 -17.60
N LYS A 237 1.30 15.89 -18.36
CA LYS A 237 1.50 14.57 -18.95
C LYS A 237 1.78 13.54 -17.85
N MET A 238 1.44 12.28 -18.10
CA MET A 238 1.66 11.21 -17.12
C MET A 238 3.12 11.08 -16.69
N GLU A 239 4.08 11.35 -17.58
CA GLU A 239 5.51 11.35 -17.26
C GLU A 239 5.86 12.40 -16.19
N ASP A 240 5.29 13.61 -16.30
CA ASP A 240 5.48 14.66 -15.30
C ASP A 240 4.74 14.29 -14.00
N LYS A 241 3.53 13.72 -14.07
CA LYS A 241 2.80 13.22 -12.89
C LYS A 241 3.61 12.17 -12.13
N LYS A 242 4.23 11.24 -12.85
CA LYS A 242 5.16 10.25 -12.27
C LYS A 242 6.32 10.93 -11.57
N PHE A 243 6.94 11.94 -12.19
CA PHE A 243 8.00 12.73 -11.58
C PHE A 243 7.56 13.36 -10.25
N TYR A 244 6.48 14.17 -10.23
CA TYR A 244 6.03 14.81 -8.99
C TYR A 244 5.57 13.81 -7.92
N SER A 245 4.90 12.73 -8.32
CA SER A 245 4.52 11.66 -7.38
C SER A 245 5.75 10.96 -6.79
N GLY A 246 6.82 10.83 -7.58
CA GLY A 246 8.11 10.33 -7.13
C GLY A 246 8.82 11.29 -6.17
N VAL A 247 8.72 12.61 -6.40
CA VAL A 247 9.21 13.62 -5.46
C VAL A 247 8.41 13.56 -4.14
N LEU A 248 7.08 13.49 -4.23
CA LEU A 248 6.21 13.38 -3.06
C LEU A 248 6.47 12.09 -2.27
N ARG A 249 6.65 10.94 -2.93
CA ARG A 249 7.00 9.70 -2.22
C ARG A 249 8.40 9.79 -1.61
N GLY A 250 9.33 10.49 -2.26
CA GLY A 250 10.73 10.61 -1.82
C GLY A 250 10.91 11.38 -0.51
N VAL A 251 9.92 12.16 -0.07
CA VAL A 251 9.95 12.84 1.24
C VAL A 251 9.40 11.97 2.38
N LEU A 252 8.84 10.80 2.07
CA LEU A 252 8.28 9.87 3.03
C LEU A 252 9.35 8.87 3.48
N SER A 253 9.43 8.63 4.78
CA SER A 253 10.20 7.53 5.34
C SER A 253 9.55 6.18 5.02
N SER A 254 10.32 5.09 5.17
CA SER A 254 9.81 3.73 4.95
C SER A 254 8.60 3.38 5.81
N LYS A 255 8.58 3.86 7.07
CA LYS A 255 7.46 3.64 7.99
C LYS A 255 6.21 4.43 7.57
N GLU A 256 6.40 5.67 7.12
CA GLU A 256 5.32 6.48 6.57
C GLU A 256 4.72 5.84 5.32
N MET A 257 5.56 5.38 4.38
CA MET A 257 5.12 4.66 3.19
C MET A 257 4.30 3.42 3.54
N LEU A 258 4.74 2.65 4.54
CA LEU A 258 4.00 1.48 5.01
C LEU A 258 2.64 1.85 5.62
N LEU A 259 2.57 2.96 6.36
CA LEU A 259 1.31 3.45 6.91
C LEU A 259 0.35 3.99 5.85
N VAL A 260 0.87 4.66 4.82
CA VAL A 260 0.07 5.07 3.65
C VAL A 260 -0.47 3.84 2.94
N PHE A 261 0.32 2.77 2.81
CA PHE A 261 -0.16 1.49 2.28
C PHE A 261 -1.33 0.94 3.11
N TYR A 262 -1.20 0.84 4.44
CA TYR A 262 -2.31 0.36 5.28
C TYR A 262 -3.54 1.26 5.25
N ASN A 263 -3.33 2.58 5.22
CA ASN A 263 -4.40 3.56 5.05
C ASN A 263 -5.18 3.31 3.76
N CYS A 264 -4.51 3.08 2.65
CA CYS A 264 -5.17 2.88 1.36
C CYS A 264 -5.85 1.51 1.23
N MET A 265 -5.23 0.45 1.78
CA MET A 265 -5.67 -0.92 1.51
C MET A 265 -6.70 -1.44 2.52
N TYR A 266 -6.68 -0.95 3.76
CA TYR A 266 -7.43 -1.55 4.86
C TYR A 266 -8.20 -0.56 5.72
N PHE A 267 -8.10 0.75 5.48
CA PHE A 267 -8.81 1.77 6.25
C PHE A 267 -9.81 2.53 5.40
N GLU A 268 -11.06 2.61 5.86
CA GLU A 268 -12.16 3.23 5.11
C GLU A 268 -11.84 4.68 4.72
N LYS A 269 -11.24 5.46 5.63
CA LYS A 269 -10.94 6.89 5.36
C LYS A 269 -9.82 7.08 4.32
N GLY A 270 -9.09 6.03 3.96
CA GLY A 270 -8.04 6.06 2.93
C GLY A 270 -8.54 5.67 1.53
N GLU A 271 -9.80 5.30 1.36
CA GLU A 271 -10.35 4.84 0.08
C GLU A 271 -10.17 5.87 -1.05
N LYS A 272 -10.41 7.16 -0.77
CA LYS A 272 -10.18 8.24 -1.74
C LYS A 272 -8.72 8.38 -2.17
N PHE A 273 -7.78 8.03 -1.29
CA PHE A 273 -6.37 8.03 -1.65
C PHE A 273 -6.07 6.88 -2.60
N LYS A 274 -6.62 5.70 -2.33
CA LYS A 274 -6.53 4.53 -3.21
C LYS A 274 -7.09 4.84 -4.61
N GLU A 275 -8.25 5.50 -4.72
CA GLU A 275 -8.82 5.92 -6.01
C GLU A 275 -7.86 6.80 -6.83
N LEU A 276 -7.06 7.65 -6.20
CA LEU A 276 -6.06 8.48 -6.90
C LEU A 276 -4.88 7.65 -7.41
N LEU A 277 -4.45 6.65 -6.65
CA LEU A 277 -3.36 5.74 -7.02
C LEU A 277 -3.75 4.84 -8.19
N GLU A 278 -5.01 4.43 -8.24
CA GLU A 278 -5.56 3.55 -9.28
C GLU A 278 -6.04 4.31 -10.52
N ARG A 279 -6.04 5.65 -10.49
CA ARG A 279 -6.48 6.45 -11.63
C ARG A 279 -5.56 6.27 -12.83
N GLU A 280 -6.15 5.84 -13.94
CA GLU A 280 -5.46 5.69 -15.23
C GLU A 280 -5.78 6.83 -16.20
N GLU A 281 -4.77 7.23 -16.97
CA GLU A 281 -4.88 8.15 -18.10
C GLU A 281 -4.16 7.53 -19.29
N ASN A 282 -4.90 7.25 -20.37
CA ASN A 282 -4.38 6.61 -21.58
C ASN A 282 -3.64 5.28 -21.31
N GLY A 283 -4.17 4.45 -20.40
CA GLY A 283 -3.58 3.15 -20.03
C GLY A 283 -2.27 3.26 -19.24
N LYS A 284 -1.96 4.45 -18.71
CA LYS A 284 -0.83 4.68 -17.80
C LYS A 284 -1.36 5.22 -16.47
N ARG A 285 -0.63 4.98 -15.41
CA ARG A 285 -0.90 5.50 -14.06
C ARG A 285 0.40 5.81 -13.35
N ILE A 286 0.32 6.45 -12.19
CA ILE A 286 1.49 6.73 -11.36
C ILE A 286 2.03 5.46 -10.68
N ASP A 287 3.34 5.41 -10.46
CA ASP A 287 4.03 4.26 -9.84
C ASP A 287 4.38 4.55 -8.37
N PHE A 288 3.41 5.04 -7.60
CA PHE A 288 3.65 5.56 -6.24
C PHE A 288 4.29 4.52 -5.31
N PHE A 289 3.77 3.29 -5.35
CA PHE A 289 4.29 2.11 -4.63
C PHE A 289 5.22 1.24 -5.49
N GLY A 290 5.85 1.81 -6.51
CA GLY A 290 6.75 1.09 -7.40
C GLY A 290 6.07 0.55 -8.66
N ASP A 291 6.90 -0.04 -9.52
CA ASP A 291 6.52 -0.46 -10.86
C ASP A 291 6.71 -1.98 -11.07
N LYS A 292 6.46 -2.43 -12.32
CA LYS A 292 6.58 -3.85 -12.69
C LYS A 292 8.03 -4.36 -12.64
N GLU A 293 9.04 -3.50 -12.79
CA GLU A 293 10.44 -3.88 -12.63
C GLU A 293 10.81 -4.05 -11.15
N ASP A 294 10.27 -3.21 -10.26
CA ASP A 294 10.43 -3.36 -8.81
C ASP A 294 9.89 -4.71 -8.34
N LEU A 295 8.75 -5.17 -8.88
CA LEU A 295 8.22 -6.50 -8.59
C LEU A 295 9.14 -7.64 -9.06
N LYS A 296 9.76 -7.51 -10.23
CA LYS A 296 10.72 -8.52 -10.73
C LYS A 296 11.98 -8.56 -9.88
N ASN A 297 12.43 -7.41 -9.37
CA ASN A 297 13.56 -7.33 -8.47
C ASN A 297 13.26 -7.95 -7.11
N LEU A 298 12.02 -7.79 -6.62
CA LEU A 298 11.54 -8.43 -5.41
C LEU A 298 11.58 -9.97 -5.50
N ASP A 299 11.18 -10.53 -6.64
CA ASP A 299 11.24 -11.99 -6.86
C ASP A 299 12.69 -12.52 -6.92
N LYS A 300 13.70 -11.66 -7.12
CA LYS A 300 15.13 -11.99 -7.05
C LYS A 300 15.74 -11.83 -5.65
N GLY A 301 14.91 -11.51 -4.65
CA GLY A 301 15.34 -11.34 -3.25
C GLY A 301 15.78 -9.92 -2.87
N ASN A 302 15.59 -8.92 -3.75
CA ASN A 302 15.81 -7.52 -3.40
C ASN A 302 14.58 -6.93 -2.68
N ASP A 303 14.77 -5.90 -1.88
CA ASP A 303 13.66 -5.17 -1.28
C ASP A 303 12.99 -4.22 -2.29
N LEU A 304 11.76 -3.79 -1.97
CA LEU A 304 11.12 -2.70 -2.70
C LEU A 304 11.85 -1.38 -2.42
N PRO A 305 11.73 -0.37 -3.30
CA PRO A 305 12.47 0.87 -3.17
C PRO A 305 12.21 1.66 -1.87
N PHE A 306 11.11 1.39 -1.17
CA PHE A 306 10.59 2.26 -0.10
C PHE A 306 10.35 1.56 1.24
N PHE A 307 10.12 0.24 1.29
CA PHE A 307 10.18 -0.54 2.53
C PHE A 307 10.55 -1.99 2.25
N SER A 308 11.12 -2.68 3.24
CA SER A 308 11.49 -4.09 3.09
C SER A 308 10.27 -4.97 3.19
N LYS A 309 10.29 -6.13 2.51
CA LYS A 309 9.24 -7.14 2.66
C LYS A 309 9.08 -7.59 4.11
N LYS A 310 10.17 -7.56 4.89
CA LYS A 310 10.18 -7.93 6.31
C LYS A 310 9.45 -6.90 7.20
N ASP A 311 9.22 -5.69 6.71
CA ASP A 311 8.54 -4.64 7.46
C ASP A 311 6.99 -4.79 7.38
N LEU A 312 6.49 -5.65 6.48
CA LEU A 312 5.06 -5.94 6.34
C LEU A 312 4.54 -6.72 7.54
N LEU A 313 3.54 -6.17 8.21
CA LEU A 313 2.91 -6.74 9.40
C LEU A 313 2.08 -7.98 9.04
N PHE A 314 1.45 -7.97 7.85
CA PHE A 314 0.62 -9.06 7.35
C PHE A 314 1.18 -9.61 6.03
N SER A 315 2.48 -9.95 6.07
CA SER A 315 3.34 -10.31 4.93
C SER A 315 2.66 -11.00 3.74
N LYS A 316 1.86 -12.05 3.94
CA LYS A 316 1.19 -12.79 2.85
C LYS A 316 0.13 -11.95 2.14
N LYS A 317 -0.79 -11.34 2.91
CA LYS A 317 -1.92 -10.55 2.38
C LYS A 317 -1.46 -9.19 1.87
N ASP A 318 -0.55 -8.55 2.59
CA ASP A 318 0.04 -7.27 2.19
C ASP A 318 0.75 -7.40 0.84
N MET A 319 1.55 -8.45 0.66
CA MET A 319 2.20 -8.68 -0.63
C MET A 319 1.21 -8.94 -1.77
N GLN A 320 0.08 -9.59 -1.49
CA GLN A 320 -0.96 -9.81 -2.49
C GLN A 320 -1.55 -8.46 -2.95
N LYS A 321 -2.05 -7.64 -2.00
CA LYS A 321 -2.63 -6.32 -2.29
C LYS A 321 -1.62 -5.39 -2.96
N LEU A 322 -0.36 -5.43 -2.54
CA LEU A 322 0.70 -4.63 -3.15
C LEU A 322 0.99 -5.05 -4.59
N LYS A 323 1.02 -6.36 -4.89
CA LYS A 323 1.17 -6.86 -6.27
C LYS A 323 -0.02 -6.49 -7.13
N GLU A 324 -1.24 -6.57 -6.62
CA GLU A 324 -2.46 -6.11 -7.30
C GLU A 324 -2.36 -4.60 -7.61
N LEU A 325 -2.02 -3.81 -6.59
CA LEU A 325 -1.85 -2.37 -6.71
C LEU A 325 -0.78 -1.99 -7.73
N ILE A 326 0.35 -2.70 -7.85
CA ILE A 326 1.45 -2.40 -8.79
C ILE A 326 1.23 -2.98 -10.20
N LYS A 327 0.48 -4.07 -10.34
CA LYS A 327 0.15 -4.62 -11.67
C LYS A 327 -0.91 -3.82 -12.40
N GLY A 328 -1.89 -3.29 -11.65
CA GLY A 328 -3.10 -2.73 -12.23
C GLY A 328 -4.09 -3.85 -12.51
N ASN A 329 -5.38 -3.50 -12.48
CA ASN A 329 -6.46 -4.44 -12.80
C ASN A 329 -6.51 -4.74 -14.30
#